data_AF-A0A6G6SDU9-F1
#
_entry.id   AF-A0A6G6SDU9-F1
#
_cell.length_a   1.000
_cell.length_b   1.000
_cell.length_c   1.000
_cell.angle_alpha   90.00
_cell.angle_beta   90.00
_cell.angle_gamma   90.00
#
_symmetry.space_group_name_H-M   'P 1'
#
loop_
_entity.id
_entity.type
_entity.pdbx_description
1 polymer ?
#
loop_
_entity_poly.entity_id
_entity_poly.type
_entity_poly.pdbx_seq_one_letter_code
_entity_poly.pdbx_strand_id
1 'polypeptide(L)'
;MDIIIVQTSIKLSDKVLDAFPTRPLKLVPLRGDGGLFRTLFLVIFMLAMTVFSAYQIPNILYDYKISENAVPVDATVNGSCRSQLFVLTNCSVDLRYKGNEVSRNFTFLDLGPKDVLVEPVADANDLSKMTVDVAIDNIWLRLISTIIFIGLFGFSVIFFIYRQILTSKVRKALLSVGTQPLKLIAIPAKMVVSNKQFIATYHLNLDGKDIRIAYSGNKKTPPIVIEQNGNTYVLAVYSPQQNIPYALDVPLERIQATPEEKQRFHDALIEEGLL
;
A
#
# COMPACT_ATOMS: atom_id res chain seq x y z
N MET A 1 -39.82 11.49 4.45
CA MET A 1 -38.73 11.97 3.57
C MET A 1 -37.82 10.78 3.36
N ASP A 2 -38.05 10.06 2.27
CA ASP A 2 -37.35 8.80 2.00
C ASP A 2 -35.90 9.10 1.67
N ILE A 3 -35.01 8.66 2.56
CA ILE A 3 -33.58 8.74 2.34
C ILE A 3 -33.28 7.69 1.27
N ILE A 4 -33.15 8.14 0.03
CA ILE A 4 -32.72 7.31 -1.09
C ILE A 4 -31.34 6.77 -0.72
N ILE A 5 -31.30 5.48 -0.38
CA ILE A 5 -30.05 4.74 -0.31
C ILE A 5 -29.56 4.67 -1.76
N VAL A 6 -28.54 5.46 -2.11
CA VAL A 6 -27.96 5.55 -3.47
C VAL A 6 -27.21 4.26 -3.86
N GLN A 7 -27.43 3.15 -3.14
CA GLN A 7 -26.73 1.89 -3.33
C GLN A 7 -27.76 0.79 -3.57
N THR A 8 -27.49 -0.02 -4.58
CA THR A 8 -28.17 -1.30 -4.83
C THR A 8 -27.93 -2.23 -3.65
N SER A 9 -28.65 -2.01 -2.56
CA SER A 9 -28.72 -2.90 -1.41
C SER A 9 -29.75 -3.99 -1.67
N ILE A 10 -29.49 -5.19 -1.15
CA ILE A 10 -30.50 -6.25 -1.13
C ILE A 10 -31.43 -6.03 0.07
N LYS A 11 -32.71 -6.35 -0.11
CA LYS A 11 -33.68 -6.30 0.99
C LYS A 11 -33.42 -7.50 1.91
N LEU A 12 -33.09 -7.23 3.16
CA LEU A 12 -32.99 -8.26 4.21
C LEU A 12 -34.39 -8.70 4.63
N SER A 13 -34.53 -9.95 5.07
CA SER A 13 -35.81 -10.44 5.59
C SER A 13 -36.17 -9.74 6.90
N ASP A 14 -37.47 -9.58 7.15
CA ASP A 14 -37.98 -8.90 8.35
C ASP A 14 -37.47 -9.59 9.63
N LYS A 15 -37.28 -10.92 9.58
CA LYS A 15 -36.69 -11.70 10.66
C LYS A 15 -35.27 -11.26 11.04
N VAL A 16 -34.41 -11.03 10.05
CA VAL A 16 -33.02 -10.55 10.29
C VAL A 16 -33.04 -9.11 10.79
N LEU A 17 -33.95 -8.28 10.26
CA LEU A 17 -34.11 -6.90 10.70
C LEU A 17 -34.62 -6.81 12.15
N ASP A 18 -35.58 -7.66 12.53
CA ASP A 18 -36.17 -7.71 13.87
C ASP A 18 -35.23 -8.33 14.91
N ALA A 19 -34.34 -9.23 14.47
CA ALA A 19 -33.29 -9.80 15.31
C ALA A 19 -32.15 -8.81 15.60
N PHE A 20 -31.99 -7.76 14.79
CA PHE A 20 -30.94 -6.76 14.96
C PHE A 20 -31.22 -5.86 16.19
N PRO A 21 -30.19 -5.45 16.98
CA PRO A 21 -30.41 -4.65 18.16
C PRO A 21 -31.06 -3.29 17.86
N THR A 22 -32.18 -2.99 18.52
CA THR A 22 -32.95 -1.75 18.34
C THR A 22 -32.55 -0.65 19.32
N ARG A 23 -31.78 -0.98 20.37
CA ARG A 23 -31.28 0.01 21.33
C ARG A 23 -30.29 0.97 20.66
N PRO A 24 -30.04 2.14 21.27
CA PRO A 24 -28.94 3.00 20.84
C PRO A 24 -27.59 2.25 20.89
N LEU A 25 -26.91 2.17 19.75
CA LEU A 25 -25.62 1.52 19.59
C LEU A 25 -24.53 2.57 19.41
N LYS A 26 -23.32 2.27 19.88
CA LYS A 26 -22.14 3.12 19.71
C LYS A 26 -21.12 2.37 18.86
N LEU A 27 -20.77 2.98 17.73
CA LEU A 27 -19.75 2.47 16.83
C LEU A 27 -18.36 2.55 17.47
N VAL A 28 -17.62 1.45 17.42
CA VAL A 28 -16.21 1.40 17.83
C VAL A 28 -15.33 0.90 16.68
N PRO A 29 -14.12 1.46 16.54
CA PRO A 29 -13.15 0.97 15.57
C PRO A 29 -12.60 -0.39 16.00
N LEU A 30 -12.39 -1.32 15.07
CA LEU A 30 -11.74 -2.58 15.40
C LEU A 30 -10.22 -2.41 15.52
N ARG A 31 -9.61 -3.26 16.36
CA ARG A 31 -8.16 -3.47 16.38
C ARG A 31 -7.72 -4.06 15.03
N GLY A 32 -7.23 -3.21 14.13
CA GLY A 32 -6.68 -3.65 12.84
C GLY A 32 -7.15 -2.86 11.60
N ASP A 33 -8.06 -1.90 11.74
CA ASP A 33 -8.59 -1.06 10.65
C ASP A 33 -7.58 -0.06 10.03
N GLY A 34 -6.34 -0.48 9.77
CA GLY A 34 -5.30 0.38 9.22
C GLY A 34 -4.72 1.30 10.28
N GLY A 35 -3.97 0.71 11.22
CA GLY A 35 -3.29 1.45 12.28
C GLY A 35 -2.36 2.52 11.70
N LEU A 36 -2.47 3.73 12.25
CA LEU A 36 -1.65 4.90 11.90
C LEU A 36 -0.16 4.53 11.83
N PHE A 37 0.32 3.71 12.77
CA PHE A 37 1.70 3.24 12.84
C PHE A 37 2.14 2.43 11.62
N ARG A 38 1.27 1.57 11.07
CA ARG A 38 1.58 0.79 9.86
C ARG A 38 1.75 1.71 8.67
N THR A 39 0.81 2.64 8.49
CA THR A 39 0.88 3.61 7.39
C THR A 39 2.09 4.53 7.54
N LEU A 40 2.38 4.99 8.76
CA LEU A 40 3.55 5.82 9.05
C LEU A 40 4.86 5.10 8.72
N PHE A 41 4.99 3.84 9.16
CA PHE A 41 6.16 3.01 8.84
C PHE A 41 6.33 2.86 7.32
N LEU A 42 5.25 2.55 6.59
CA LEU A 42 5.29 2.41 5.14
C LEU A 42 5.67 3.73 4.44
N VAL A 43 5.15 4.87 4.90
CA VAL A 43 5.48 6.18 4.35
C VAL A 43 6.95 6.52 4.59
N ILE A 44 7.46 6.32 5.80
CA ILE A 44 8.87 6.57 6.13
C ILE A 44 9.78 5.67 5.29
N PHE A 45 9.44 4.39 5.18
CA PHE A 45 10.20 3.44 4.39
C PHE A 45 10.24 3.84 2.91
N MET A 46 9.10 4.17 2.30
CA MET A 46 9.04 4.60 0.90
C MET A 46 9.76 5.93 0.67
N LEU A 47 9.71 6.85 1.63
CA LEU A 47 10.45 8.11 1.57
C LEU A 47 11.96 7.84 1.61
N ALA A 48 12.42 6.97 2.51
CA ALA A 48 13.82 6.57 2.57
C ALA A 48 14.30 5.94 1.26
N MET A 49 13.49 5.06 0.64
CA MET A 49 13.78 4.47 -0.67
C MET A 49 13.82 5.52 -1.80
N THR A 50 12.96 6.53 -1.74
CA THR A 50 12.95 7.66 -2.69
C THR A 50 14.24 8.47 -2.59
N VAL A 51 14.64 8.83 -1.36
CA VAL A 51 15.88 9.58 -1.09
C VAL A 51 17.10 8.77 -1.49
N PHE A 52 17.13 7.48 -1.15
CA PHE A 52 18.20 6.57 -1.55
C PHE A 52 18.34 6.49 -3.07
N SER A 53 17.23 6.41 -3.80
CA SER A 53 17.24 6.41 -5.27
C SER A 53 17.77 7.74 -5.81
N ALA A 54 17.31 8.88 -5.28
CA ALA A 54 17.78 10.20 -5.69
C ALA A 54 19.27 10.43 -5.40
N TYR A 55 19.81 9.83 -4.34
CA TYR A 55 21.23 9.90 -4.00
C TYR A 55 22.15 9.26 -5.06
N GLN A 56 21.62 8.42 -5.94
CA GLN A 56 22.39 7.82 -7.04
C GLN A 56 22.62 8.78 -8.22
N ILE A 57 21.81 9.83 -8.36
CA ILE A 57 21.84 10.74 -9.52
C ILE A 57 23.21 11.41 -9.68
N PRO A 58 23.86 11.98 -8.64
CA PRO A 58 25.18 12.59 -8.80
C PRO A 58 26.24 11.62 -9.31
N ASN A 59 26.20 10.35 -8.90
CA ASN A 59 27.13 9.34 -9.38
C ASN A 59 26.92 9.03 -10.86
N ILE A 60 25.66 8.96 -11.31
CA ILE A 60 25.32 8.77 -12.73
C ILE A 60 25.77 9.98 -13.55
N LEU A 61 25.56 11.20 -13.06
CA LEU A 61 26.02 12.42 -13.73
C LEU A 61 27.54 12.52 -13.81
N TYR A 62 28.24 12.04 -12.77
CA TYR A 62 29.70 11.96 -12.78
C TYR A 62 30.18 11.00 -13.88
N ASP A 63 29.60 9.80 -13.97
CA ASP A 63 29.96 8.81 -14.99
C ASP A 63 29.61 9.33 -16.41
N TYR A 64 28.48 10.05 -16.55
CA TYR A 64 28.10 10.71 -17.81
C TYR A 64 29.13 11.75 -18.26
N LYS A 65 29.64 12.59 -17.35
CA LYS A 65 30.68 13.58 -17.70
C LYS A 65 31.98 12.91 -18.17
N ILE A 66 32.38 11.80 -17.55
CA ILE A 66 33.56 11.04 -18.00
C ILE A 66 33.31 10.44 -19.38
N SER A 67 32.09 9.96 -19.66
CA SER A 67 31.74 9.34 -20.95
C SER A 67 31.93 10.27 -22.16
N GLU A 68 31.86 11.60 -21.96
CA GLU A 68 32.06 12.57 -23.05
C GLU A 68 33.48 12.59 -23.61
N ASN A 69 34.49 12.28 -22.77
CA ASN A 69 35.92 12.27 -23.15
C ASN A 69 36.64 11.04 -22.57
N ALA A 70 35.96 9.90 -22.60
CA ALA A 70 36.43 8.65 -22.03
C ALA A 70 37.67 8.12 -22.76
N VAL A 71 38.76 7.89 -22.01
CA VAL A 71 39.96 7.20 -22.51
C VAL A 71 40.30 6.00 -21.62
N PRO A 72 40.59 4.83 -22.20
CA PRO A 72 41.02 3.67 -21.42
C PRO A 72 42.38 3.96 -20.77
N VAL A 73 42.54 3.53 -19.54
CA VAL A 73 43.78 3.71 -18.76
C VAL A 73 44.18 2.41 -18.09
N ASP A 74 45.48 2.16 -17.93
CA ASP A 74 45.97 1.00 -17.18
C ASP A 74 46.00 1.31 -15.67
N ALA A 75 44.80 1.44 -15.08
CA ALA A 75 44.64 1.71 -13.65
C ALA A 75 44.54 0.41 -12.85
N THR A 76 45.06 0.41 -11.63
CA THR A 76 44.82 -0.70 -10.69
C THR A 76 43.37 -0.64 -10.21
N VAL A 77 42.62 -1.72 -10.42
CA VAL A 77 41.22 -1.87 -9.99
C VAL A 77 41.14 -2.86 -8.85
N ASN A 78 40.64 -2.43 -7.70
CA ASN A 78 40.23 -3.32 -6.61
C ASN A 78 38.73 -3.13 -6.36
N GLY A 79 37.96 -4.20 -6.25
CA GLY A 79 36.53 -4.03 -6.03
C GLY A 79 35.76 -5.33 -5.89
N SER A 80 34.48 -5.19 -5.57
CA SER A 80 33.55 -6.32 -5.54
C SER A 80 32.19 -5.89 -6.06
N CYS A 81 31.55 -6.80 -6.80
CA CYS A 81 30.17 -6.66 -7.23
C CYS A 81 29.31 -7.69 -6.50
N ARG A 82 28.16 -7.26 -6.01
CA ARG A 82 27.19 -8.12 -5.33
C ARG A 82 25.83 -7.95 -5.96
N SER A 83 25.33 -9.03 -6.55
CA SER A 83 23.96 -9.09 -7.07
C SER A 83 22.97 -9.38 -5.94
N GLN A 84 21.90 -8.60 -5.89
CA GLN A 84 20.76 -8.70 -4.99
C GLN A 84 19.49 -8.91 -5.81
N LEU A 85 18.57 -9.72 -5.29
CA LEU A 85 17.25 -9.97 -5.89
C LEU A 85 17.29 -10.47 -7.35
N PHE A 86 18.43 -11.05 -7.78
CA PHE A 86 18.68 -11.56 -9.15
C PHE A 86 18.57 -10.55 -10.29
N VAL A 87 18.39 -9.26 -9.98
CA VAL A 87 18.20 -8.20 -11.00
C VAL A 87 18.99 -6.92 -10.71
N LEU A 88 19.52 -6.73 -9.49
CA LEU A 88 20.25 -5.53 -9.08
C LEU A 88 21.68 -5.89 -8.74
N THR A 89 22.66 -5.35 -9.46
CA THR A 89 24.08 -5.55 -9.16
C THR A 89 24.66 -4.26 -8.59
N ASN A 90 25.20 -4.36 -7.36
CA ASN A 90 25.90 -3.26 -6.69
C ASN A 90 27.40 -3.50 -6.79
N CYS A 91 28.14 -2.56 -7.34
CA CYS A 91 29.59 -2.61 -7.44
C CYS A 91 30.22 -1.50 -6.61
N SER A 92 31.27 -1.87 -5.87
CA SER A 92 32.18 -0.95 -5.20
C SER A 92 33.55 -1.18 -5.81
N VAL A 93 34.15 -0.14 -6.39
CA VAL A 93 35.46 -0.20 -7.03
C VAL A 93 36.34 0.95 -6.56
N ASP A 94 37.60 0.65 -6.31
CA ASP A 94 38.67 1.57 -5.98
C ASP A 94 39.68 1.55 -7.13
N LEU A 95 39.89 2.72 -7.72
CA LEU A 95 40.71 2.93 -8.91
C LEU A 95 41.95 3.74 -8.52
N ARG A 96 43.14 3.25 -8.91
CA ARG A 96 44.41 3.96 -8.69
C ARG A 96 45.19 4.13 -9.98
N TYR A 97 45.50 5.37 -10.34
CA TYR A 97 46.26 5.69 -11.56
C TYR A 97 47.08 6.97 -11.38
N LYS A 98 48.38 6.91 -11.69
CA LYS A 98 49.31 8.07 -11.66
C LYS A 98 49.23 8.93 -10.39
N GLY A 99 49.08 8.29 -9.22
CA GLY A 99 48.97 8.97 -7.93
C GLY A 99 47.57 9.48 -7.56
N ASN A 100 46.59 9.37 -8.44
CA ASN A 100 45.18 9.63 -8.15
C ASN A 100 44.50 8.36 -7.65
N GLU A 101 43.61 8.51 -6.67
CA GLU A 101 42.79 7.43 -6.11
C GLU A 101 41.32 7.87 -6.09
N VAL A 102 40.44 7.04 -6.63
CA VAL A 102 38.99 7.31 -6.70
C VAL A 102 38.22 6.06 -6.27
N SER A 103 37.35 6.21 -5.28
CA SER A 103 36.40 5.19 -4.89
C SER A 103 35.03 5.46 -5.52
N ARG A 104 34.45 4.46 -6.16
CA ARG A 104 33.18 4.55 -6.89
C ARG A 104 32.24 3.45 -6.43
N ASN A 105 31.00 3.85 -6.20
CA ASN A 105 29.88 2.96 -5.93
C ASN A 105 28.81 3.18 -6.99
N PHE A 106 28.40 2.11 -7.65
CA PHE A 106 27.33 2.18 -8.63
C PHE A 106 26.47 0.92 -8.60
N THR A 107 25.19 1.12 -8.91
CA THR A 107 24.18 0.07 -8.98
C THR A 107 23.59 0.08 -10.38
N PHE A 108 23.41 -1.07 -10.99
CA PHE A 108 22.72 -1.23 -12.28
C PHE A 108 21.84 -2.47 -12.29
N LEU A 109 20.95 -2.56 -13.28
CA LEU A 109 20.09 -3.70 -13.47
C LEU A 109 20.80 -4.72 -14.38
N ASP A 110 20.91 -5.96 -13.93
CA ASP A 110 21.55 -7.04 -14.69
C ASP A 110 20.88 -8.39 -14.40
N LEU A 111 20.69 -9.18 -15.45
CA LEU A 111 20.09 -10.52 -15.43
C LEU A 111 21.14 -11.64 -15.65
N GLY A 112 22.42 -11.28 -15.77
CA GLY A 112 23.54 -12.16 -16.14
C GLY A 112 24.35 -12.78 -14.99
N PRO A 113 25.26 -13.73 -15.32
CA PRO A 113 26.00 -14.50 -14.33
C PRO A 113 27.21 -13.76 -13.73
N LYS A 114 27.20 -13.67 -12.39
CA LYS A 114 28.24 -13.70 -11.33
C LYS A 114 29.63 -13.05 -11.46
N ASP A 115 30.19 -12.77 -12.63
CA ASP A 115 31.49 -12.08 -12.75
C ASP A 115 31.40 -10.94 -13.78
N VAL A 116 31.64 -9.72 -13.31
CA VAL A 116 31.59 -8.50 -14.13
C VAL A 116 33.02 -8.13 -14.52
N LEU A 117 33.36 -8.29 -15.79
CA LEU A 117 34.62 -7.77 -16.33
C LEU A 117 34.52 -6.25 -16.41
N VAL A 118 35.57 -5.56 -15.98
CA VAL A 118 35.63 -4.10 -15.95
C VAL A 118 36.94 -3.60 -16.54
N GLU A 119 36.85 -2.59 -17.39
CA GLU A 119 37.97 -1.84 -17.93
C GLU A 119 37.97 -0.43 -17.31
N PRO A 120 39.06 0.01 -16.67
CA PRO A 120 39.15 1.33 -16.09
C PRO A 120 39.30 2.43 -17.15
N VAL A 121 38.52 3.50 -16.98
CA VAL A 121 38.43 4.63 -17.91
C VAL A 121 38.62 5.93 -17.14
N ALA A 122 39.34 6.89 -17.72
CA ALA A 122 39.52 8.24 -17.19
C ALA A 122 38.97 9.31 -18.14
N ASP A 123 38.73 10.51 -17.62
CA ASP A 123 38.48 11.70 -18.45
C ASP A 123 39.80 12.19 -19.07
N ALA A 124 39.87 12.29 -20.39
CA ALA A 124 41.07 12.74 -21.11
C ALA A 124 41.53 14.14 -20.66
N ASN A 125 40.61 15.00 -20.23
CA ASN A 125 40.90 16.35 -19.79
C ASN A 125 41.32 16.43 -18.31
N ASP A 126 41.01 15.40 -17.53
CA ASP A 126 41.25 15.36 -16.09
C ASP A 126 41.43 13.92 -15.59
N LEU A 127 42.67 13.45 -15.57
CA LEU A 127 43.03 12.09 -15.15
C LEU A 127 42.78 11.81 -13.66
N SER A 128 42.35 12.81 -12.87
CA SER A 128 41.88 12.59 -11.50
C SER A 128 40.45 12.02 -11.45
N LYS A 129 39.70 12.11 -12.56
CA LYS A 129 38.36 11.55 -12.69
C LYS A 129 38.42 10.21 -13.39
N MET A 130 37.96 9.17 -12.71
CA MET A 130 38.02 7.80 -13.20
C MET A 130 36.74 7.04 -12.85
N THR A 131 36.37 6.13 -13.73
CA THR A 131 35.27 5.18 -13.55
C THR A 131 35.60 3.88 -14.30
N VAL A 132 34.64 2.99 -14.42
CA VAL A 132 34.77 1.76 -15.22
C VAL A 132 33.80 1.78 -16.39
N ASP A 133 34.19 1.15 -17.50
CA ASP A 133 33.38 0.94 -18.71
C ASP A 133 31.94 0.48 -18.41
N VAL A 134 31.76 -0.52 -17.54
CA VAL A 134 30.44 -1.05 -17.16
C VAL A 134 29.56 0.03 -16.52
N ALA A 135 30.15 0.97 -15.79
CA ALA A 135 29.41 2.08 -15.20
C ALA A 135 28.91 3.05 -16.28
N ILE A 136 29.71 3.27 -17.33
CA ILE A 136 29.40 4.12 -18.50
C ILE A 136 28.33 3.47 -19.38
N ASP A 137 28.53 2.21 -19.76
CA ASP A 137 27.62 1.47 -20.64
C ASP A 137 26.20 1.40 -20.06
N ASN A 138 26.11 1.36 -18.74
CA ASN A 138 24.84 1.28 -18.03
C ASN A 138 24.28 2.65 -17.60
N ILE A 139 24.87 3.80 -17.96
CA ILE A 139 24.38 5.14 -17.54
C ILE A 139 22.88 5.31 -17.78
N TRP A 140 22.42 4.97 -18.99
CA TRP A 140 21.01 5.15 -19.36
C TRP A 140 20.09 4.22 -18.59
N LEU A 141 20.47 2.94 -18.45
CA LEU A 141 19.69 1.98 -17.69
C LEU A 141 19.58 2.40 -16.22
N ARG A 142 20.70 2.85 -15.63
CA ARG A 142 20.79 3.38 -14.27
C ARG A 142 19.95 4.64 -14.08
N LEU A 143 19.98 5.57 -15.05
CA LEU A 143 19.23 6.80 -15.00
C LEU A 143 17.73 6.53 -15.08
N ILE A 144 17.30 5.73 -16.05
CA ILE A 144 15.89 5.36 -16.25
C ILE A 144 15.37 4.61 -15.02
N SER A 145 16.10 3.60 -14.51
CA SER A 145 15.69 2.87 -13.32
C SER A 145 15.58 3.78 -12.10
N THR A 146 16.51 4.70 -11.93
CA THR A 146 16.50 5.68 -10.84
C THR A 146 15.27 6.58 -10.90
N ILE A 147 14.94 7.12 -12.08
CA ILE A 147 13.76 7.97 -12.27
C ILE A 147 12.46 7.18 -12.01
N ILE A 148 12.38 5.94 -12.51
CA ILE A 148 11.22 5.06 -12.28
C ILE A 148 11.05 4.79 -10.78
N PHE A 149 12.12 4.47 -10.06
CA PHE A 149 12.03 4.20 -8.62
C PHE A 149 11.65 5.44 -7.82
N ILE A 150 12.21 6.62 -8.13
CA ILE A 150 11.81 7.89 -7.51
C ILE A 150 10.32 8.16 -7.76
N GLY A 151 9.86 8.02 -9.00
CA GLY A 151 8.47 8.20 -9.37
C GLY A 151 7.55 7.23 -8.65
N LEU A 152 7.88 5.94 -8.64
CA LEU A 152 7.11 4.87 -8.01
C LEU A 152 6.99 5.06 -6.49
N PHE A 153 8.11 5.27 -5.80
CA PHE A 153 8.13 5.42 -4.35
C PHE A 153 7.54 6.76 -3.92
N GLY A 154 7.86 7.85 -4.62
CA GLY A 154 7.27 9.17 -4.37
C GLY A 154 5.76 9.18 -4.58
N PHE A 155 5.26 8.58 -5.67
CA PHE A 155 3.83 8.40 -5.91
C PHE A 155 3.17 7.56 -4.80
N SER A 156 3.82 6.47 -4.39
CA SER A 156 3.30 5.61 -3.31
C SER A 156 3.16 6.36 -1.99
N VAL A 157 4.11 7.23 -1.64
CA VAL A 157 4.02 8.11 -0.45
C VAL A 157 2.77 8.99 -0.53
N ILE A 158 2.60 9.72 -1.63
CA ILE A 158 1.45 10.61 -1.83
C ILE A 158 0.15 9.82 -1.76
N PHE A 159 0.09 8.67 -2.43
CA PHE A 159 -1.08 7.79 -2.45
C PHE A 159 -1.44 7.27 -1.05
N PHE A 160 -0.46 6.79 -0.27
CA PHE A 160 -0.71 6.31 1.09
C PHE A 160 -1.18 7.42 2.03
N ILE A 161 -0.57 8.62 1.94
CA ILE A 161 -1.01 9.79 2.73
C ILE A 161 -2.45 10.15 2.37
N TYR A 162 -2.77 10.26 1.07
CA TYR A 162 -4.12 10.56 0.60
C TYR A 162 -5.14 9.54 1.11
N ARG A 163 -4.86 8.23 0.97
CA ARG A 163 -5.75 7.16 1.45
C ARG A 163 -5.90 7.17 2.98
N GLN A 164 -4.85 7.51 3.72
CA GLN A 164 -4.91 7.65 5.18
C GLN A 164 -5.79 8.82 5.60
N ILE A 165 -5.67 9.97 4.94
CA ILE A 165 -6.52 11.15 5.20
C ILE A 165 -7.98 10.80 4.91
N LEU A 166 -8.27 10.16 3.77
CA LEU A 166 -9.62 9.74 3.40
C LEU A 166 -10.21 8.77 4.44
N THR A 167 -9.45 7.73 4.81
CA THR A 167 -9.87 6.74 5.81
C THR A 167 -10.09 7.38 7.18
N SER A 168 -9.24 8.33 7.57
CA SER A 168 -9.37 9.09 8.82
C SER A 168 -10.63 9.97 8.81
N LYS A 169 -10.93 10.64 7.70
CA LYS A 169 -12.17 11.44 7.53
C LYS A 169 -13.41 10.58 7.69
N VAL A 170 -13.48 9.46 6.96
CA VAL A 170 -14.60 8.51 7.04
C VAL A 170 -14.74 7.96 8.45
N ARG A 171 -13.64 7.52 9.07
CA ARG A 171 -13.65 7.03 10.45
C ARG A 171 -14.11 8.11 11.43
N LYS A 172 -13.67 9.35 11.30
CA LYS A 172 -14.08 10.46 12.17
C LYS A 172 -15.57 10.74 12.01
N ALA A 173 -16.09 10.77 10.78
CA ALA A 173 -17.51 10.95 10.51
C ALA A 173 -18.35 9.83 11.15
N LEU A 174 -17.94 8.57 10.94
CA LEU A 174 -18.62 7.41 11.51
C LEU A 174 -18.61 7.39 13.04
N LEU A 175 -17.49 7.75 13.67
CA LEU A 175 -17.37 7.74 15.13
C LEU A 175 -17.98 8.97 15.79
N SER A 176 -18.21 10.07 15.06
CA SER A 176 -18.88 11.26 15.60
C SER A 176 -20.39 11.10 15.77
N VAL A 177 -20.95 10.01 15.23
CA VAL A 177 -22.37 9.64 15.33
C VAL A 177 -22.83 9.47 16.79
N GLY A 178 -21.92 9.11 17.70
CA GLY A 178 -22.27 8.88 19.10
C GLY A 178 -23.11 7.63 19.29
N THR A 179 -23.98 7.65 20.31
CA THR A 179 -24.88 6.52 20.65
C THR A 179 -26.27 6.79 20.08
N GLN A 180 -26.70 5.98 19.12
CA GLN A 180 -28.00 6.18 18.43
C GLN A 180 -28.50 4.88 17.78
N PRO A 181 -29.79 4.78 17.43
CA PRO A 181 -30.33 3.61 16.74
C PRO A 181 -29.72 3.50 15.34
N LEU A 182 -28.94 2.45 15.11
CA LEU A 182 -28.35 2.14 13.82
C LEU A 182 -29.30 1.24 13.01
N LYS A 183 -29.30 1.40 11.69
CA LYS A 183 -30.05 0.52 10.79
C LYS A 183 -29.13 -0.45 10.09
N LEU A 184 -29.59 -1.69 9.95
CA LEU A 184 -28.89 -2.75 9.23
C LEU A 184 -29.15 -2.64 7.72
N ILE A 185 -28.11 -2.88 6.92
CA ILE A 185 -28.17 -2.89 5.46
C ILE A 185 -27.16 -3.89 4.89
N ALA A 186 -27.47 -4.49 3.74
CA ALA A 186 -26.52 -5.28 2.96
C ALA A 186 -26.06 -4.48 1.73
N ILE A 187 -24.76 -4.22 1.63
CA ILE A 187 -24.17 -3.40 0.55
C ILE A 187 -23.27 -4.24 -0.37
N PRO A 188 -23.25 -3.96 -1.68
CA PRO A 188 -22.40 -4.71 -2.61
C PRO A 188 -20.92 -4.44 -2.31
N ALA A 189 -20.13 -5.52 -2.25
CA ALA A 189 -18.72 -5.44 -1.91
C ALA A 189 -17.88 -6.40 -2.73
N LYS A 190 -16.64 -6.00 -3.03
CA LYS A 190 -15.62 -6.88 -3.58
C LYS A 190 -14.81 -7.47 -2.43
N MET A 191 -14.80 -8.78 -2.34
CA MET A 191 -14.06 -9.52 -1.32
C MET A 191 -12.69 -9.96 -1.83
N VAL A 192 -11.68 -9.74 -1.00
CA VAL A 192 -10.35 -10.33 -1.16
C VAL A 192 -10.04 -11.08 0.13
N VAL A 193 -9.89 -12.39 0.02
CA VAL A 193 -9.58 -13.28 1.14
C VAL A 193 -8.14 -13.75 1.02
N SER A 194 -7.36 -13.54 2.08
CA SER A 194 -6.02 -14.08 2.25
C SER A 194 -5.97 -14.90 3.54
N ASN A 195 -5.01 -15.82 3.67
CA ASN A 195 -4.88 -16.74 4.80
C ASN A 195 -4.94 -16.08 6.19
N LYS A 196 -4.64 -14.78 6.30
CA LYS A 196 -4.65 -14.04 7.57
C LYS A 196 -5.60 -12.83 7.60
N GLN A 197 -6.23 -12.47 6.49
CA GLN A 197 -6.93 -11.19 6.36
C GLN A 197 -8.10 -11.25 5.38
N PHE A 198 -9.20 -10.60 5.75
CA PHE A 198 -10.39 -10.41 4.93
C PHE A 198 -10.50 -8.93 4.58
N ILE A 199 -10.57 -8.61 3.29
CA ILE A 199 -10.72 -7.24 2.82
C ILE A 199 -12.03 -7.14 2.03
N ALA A 200 -12.98 -6.39 2.58
CA ALA A 200 -14.26 -6.08 1.96
C ALA A 200 -14.20 -4.66 1.41
N THR A 201 -14.23 -4.50 0.10
CA THR A 201 -14.16 -3.19 -0.56
C THR A 201 -15.53 -2.78 -1.07
N TYR A 202 -16.04 -1.65 -0.61
CA TYR A 202 -17.36 -1.16 -0.96
C TYR A 202 -17.36 0.34 -1.25
N HIS A 203 -18.38 0.78 -1.98
CA HIS A 203 -18.61 2.17 -2.30
C HIS A 203 -19.37 2.84 -1.16
N LEU A 204 -19.23 4.15 -1.01
CA LEU A 204 -20.12 4.97 -0.17
C LEU A 204 -20.15 6.39 -0.69
N ASN A 205 -21.25 7.09 -0.40
CA ASN A 205 -21.35 8.51 -0.67
C ASN A 205 -20.88 9.28 0.57
N LEU A 206 -19.82 10.08 0.41
CA LEU A 206 -19.36 11.02 1.43
C LEU A 206 -19.43 12.43 0.83
N ASP A 207 -20.26 13.29 1.42
CA ASP A 207 -20.45 14.69 0.98
C ASP A 207 -20.77 14.81 -0.53
N GLY A 208 -21.62 13.93 -1.05
CA GLY A 208 -22.02 13.92 -2.47
C GLY A 208 -21.03 13.21 -3.39
N LYS A 209 -19.88 12.72 -2.90
CA LYS A 209 -18.87 12.03 -3.70
C LYS A 209 -18.92 10.52 -3.47
N ASP A 210 -18.98 9.76 -4.56
CA ASP A 210 -18.79 8.31 -4.50
C ASP A 210 -17.32 7.99 -4.24
N ILE A 211 -17.05 7.32 -3.13
CA ILE A 211 -15.70 6.93 -2.71
C ILE A 211 -15.65 5.44 -2.38
N ARG A 212 -14.52 4.82 -2.73
CA ARG A 212 -14.26 3.41 -2.43
C ARG A 212 -13.48 3.25 -1.13
N ILE A 213 -14.10 2.61 -0.13
CA ILE A 213 -13.46 2.28 1.14
C ILE A 213 -13.31 0.77 1.30
N ALA A 214 -12.46 0.37 2.24
CA ALA A 214 -12.23 -1.03 2.54
C ALA A 214 -12.37 -1.27 4.04
N TYR A 215 -13.15 -2.28 4.39
CA TYR A 215 -13.10 -2.95 5.68
C TYR A 215 -11.94 -3.94 5.67
N SER A 216 -11.22 -4.04 6.79
CA SER A 216 -10.12 -4.99 6.98
C SER A 216 -10.30 -5.78 8.27
N GLY A 217 -10.70 -7.04 8.14
CA GLY A 217 -10.85 -8.00 9.24
C GLY A 217 -9.75 -9.05 9.26
N ASN A 218 -9.64 -9.77 10.37
CA ASN A 218 -8.81 -10.98 10.48
C ASN A 218 -9.70 -12.20 10.80
N LYS A 219 -9.12 -13.37 11.08
CA LYS A 219 -9.91 -14.58 11.43
C LYS A 219 -10.77 -14.44 12.68
N LYS A 220 -10.45 -13.53 13.60
CA LYS A 220 -11.25 -13.26 14.81
C LYS A 220 -12.40 -12.31 14.50
N THR A 221 -12.19 -11.37 13.59
CA THR A 221 -13.18 -10.37 13.17
C THR A 221 -13.42 -10.41 11.66
N PRO A 222 -13.86 -11.55 11.09
CA PRO A 222 -14.22 -11.60 9.68
C PRO A 222 -15.46 -10.74 9.44
N PRO A 223 -15.61 -10.13 8.24
CA PRO A 223 -16.85 -9.42 7.91
C PRO A 223 -18.00 -10.43 7.78
N ILE A 224 -19.23 -9.99 8.04
CA ILE A 224 -20.41 -10.79 7.71
C ILE A 224 -20.73 -10.58 6.22
N VAL A 225 -20.69 -11.65 5.44
CA VAL A 225 -20.81 -11.65 3.99
C VAL A 225 -22.03 -12.46 3.58
N ILE A 226 -22.80 -11.95 2.62
CA ILE A 226 -23.95 -12.61 2.01
C ILE A 226 -23.64 -12.80 0.53
N GLU A 227 -23.80 -14.03 0.03
CA GLU A 227 -23.73 -14.32 -1.40
C GLU A 227 -25.13 -14.49 -1.97
N GLN A 228 -25.48 -13.69 -2.97
CA GLN A 228 -26.79 -13.78 -3.63
C GLN A 228 -26.65 -13.52 -5.13
N ASN A 229 -27.21 -14.41 -5.96
CA ASN A 229 -27.19 -14.31 -7.42
C ASN A 229 -25.77 -14.11 -8.00
N GLY A 230 -24.75 -14.74 -7.41
CA GLY A 230 -23.35 -14.60 -7.82
C GLY A 230 -22.68 -13.28 -7.43
N ASN A 231 -23.38 -12.39 -6.71
CA ASN A 231 -22.83 -11.15 -6.17
C ASN A 231 -22.56 -11.29 -4.67
N THR A 232 -21.49 -10.63 -4.22
CA THR A 232 -21.10 -10.60 -2.82
C THR A 232 -21.55 -9.30 -2.16
N TYR A 233 -22.24 -9.42 -1.03
CA TYR A 233 -22.71 -8.32 -0.21
C TYR A 233 -22.07 -8.41 1.17
N VAL A 234 -21.85 -7.26 1.80
CA VAL A 234 -21.37 -7.18 3.18
C VAL A 234 -22.46 -6.55 4.01
N LEU A 235 -22.76 -7.16 5.15
CA LEU A 235 -23.66 -6.57 6.13
C LEU A 235 -22.96 -5.39 6.79
N ALA A 236 -23.67 -4.28 6.84
CA ALA A 236 -23.21 -3.02 7.36
C ALA A 236 -24.32 -2.35 8.18
N VAL A 237 -23.92 -1.41 9.01
CA VAL A 237 -24.82 -0.53 9.75
C VAL A 237 -24.63 0.91 9.31
N TYR A 238 -25.68 1.71 9.36
CA TYR A 238 -25.58 3.13 9.05
C TYR A 238 -26.46 3.98 9.97
N SER A 239 -26.06 5.24 10.13
CA SER A 239 -26.91 6.28 10.70
C SER A 239 -27.80 6.86 9.61
N PRO A 240 -29.13 7.00 9.80
CA PRO A 240 -29.98 7.72 8.85
C PRO A 240 -29.51 9.15 8.58
N GLN A 241 -28.88 9.81 9.55
CA GLN A 241 -28.45 11.20 9.41
C GLN A 241 -27.23 11.36 8.49
N GLN A 242 -26.28 10.42 8.56
CA GLN A 242 -25.03 10.49 7.79
C GLN A 242 -25.06 9.63 6.53
N ASN A 243 -25.86 8.57 6.51
CA ASN A 243 -25.95 7.61 5.41
C ASN A 243 -24.60 6.98 5.00
N ILE A 244 -23.67 6.84 5.95
CA ILE A 244 -22.36 6.22 5.74
C ILE A 244 -22.43 4.77 6.25
N PRO A 245 -22.31 3.76 5.38
CA PRO A 245 -22.36 2.37 5.81
C PRO A 245 -21.02 1.93 6.44
N TYR A 246 -21.14 1.19 7.54
CA TYR A 246 -20.03 0.61 8.28
C TYR A 246 -20.19 -0.89 8.39
N ALA A 247 -19.30 -1.62 7.71
CA ALA A 247 -19.34 -3.08 7.66
C ALA A 247 -19.25 -3.69 9.08
N LEU A 248 -20.10 -4.69 9.32
CA LEU A 248 -20.14 -5.46 10.55
C LEU A 248 -19.15 -6.63 10.50
N ASP A 249 -18.61 -6.94 11.67
CA ASP A 249 -17.81 -8.12 11.92
C ASP A 249 -18.68 -9.23 12.53
N VAL A 250 -18.35 -10.50 12.27
CA VAL A 250 -19.07 -11.67 12.81
C VAL A 250 -19.17 -11.63 14.34
N PRO A 251 -18.16 -11.20 15.11
CA PRO A 251 -18.33 -11.04 16.55
C PRO A 251 -19.28 -9.93 17.00
N LEU A 252 -19.67 -9.02 16.11
CA LEU A 252 -20.42 -7.78 16.38
C LEU A 252 -19.70 -6.86 17.39
N GLU A 253 -18.37 -6.91 17.46
CA GLU A 253 -17.58 -6.09 18.37
C GLU A 253 -17.71 -4.60 18.02
N ARG A 254 -17.89 -4.25 16.74
CA ARG A 254 -18.04 -2.86 16.27
C ARG A 254 -19.23 -2.11 16.83
N ILE A 255 -20.29 -2.82 17.21
CA ILE A 255 -21.50 -2.22 17.76
C ILE A 255 -21.63 -2.46 19.27
N GLN A 256 -20.65 -3.12 19.89
CA GLN A 256 -20.69 -3.52 21.30
C GLN A 256 -22.00 -4.28 21.63
N ALA A 257 -22.33 -5.27 20.79
CA ALA A 257 -23.49 -6.12 21.02
C ALA A 257 -23.32 -6.93 22.33
N THR A 258 -24.41 -7.15 23.06
CA THR A 258 -24.39 -8.07 24.21
C THR A 258 -24.32 -9.52 23.73
N PRO A 259 -23.92 -10.48 24.59
CA PRO A 259 -23.93 -11.90 24.22
C PRO A 259 -25.29 -12.40 23.73
N GLU A 260 -26.38 -11.91 24.34
CA GLU A 260 -27.76 -12.29 23.98
C GLU A 260 -28.16 -11.71 22.62
N GLU A 261 -27.83 -10.44 22.37
CA GLU A 261 -28.05 -9.77 21.08
C GLU A 261 -27.29 -10.47 19.96
N LYS A 262 -26.04 -10.83 20.23
CA LYS A 262 -25.21 -11.58 19.30
C LYS A 262 -25.82 -12.94 18.98
N GLN A 263 -26.17 -13.72 20.00
CA GLN A 263 -26.77 -15.04 19.79
C GLN A 263 -28.05 -14.94 18.93
N ARG A 264 -28.97 -14.05 19.33
CA ARG A 264 -30.23 -13.82 18.61
C ARG A 264 -30.02 -13.45 17.14
N PHE A 265 -29.08 -12.55 16.87
CA PHE A 265 -28.79 -12.11 15.51
C PHE A 265 -28.15 -13.22 14.66
N HIS A 266 -27.24 -14.00 15.24
CA HIS A 266 -26.62 -15.13 14.55
C HIS A 266 -27.62 -16.24 14.25
N ASP A 267 -28.49 -16.57 15.19
CA ASP A 267 -29.54 -17.59 14.97
C ASP A 267 -30.45 -17.18 13.81
N ALA A 268 -30.85 -15.90 13.74
CA ALA A 268 -31.63 -15.39 12.62
C ALA A 268 -30.89 -15.46 11.27
N LEU A 269 -29.58 -15.19 11.25
CA LEU A 269 -28.76 -15.31 10.03
C LEU A 269 -28.63 -16.77 9.57
N ILE A 270 -28.44 -17.71 10.50
CA ILE A 270 -28.33 -19.16 10.20
C ILE A 270 -29.66 -19.71 9.69
N GLU A 271 -30.77 -19.36 10.36
CA GLU A 271 -32.11 -19.82 9.96
C GLU A 271 -32.51 -19.34 8.56
N GLU A 272 -31.96 -18.21 8.11
CA GLU A 272 -32.18 -17.65 6.76
C GLU A 272 -31.10 -18.11 5.76
N GLY A 273 -30.14 -18.95 6.18
CA GLY A 273 -29.07 -19.47 5.32
C GLY A 273 -28.06 -18.40 4.85
N LEU A 274 -27.88 -17.33 5.63
CA LEU A 274 -26.97 -16.22 5.34
C LEU A 274 -25.59 -16.37 6.01
N LEU A 275 -25.47 -17.29 6.96
CA LEU A 275 -24.23 -17.74 7.63
C LEU A 275 -24.18 -19.27 7.60
#